data_AF-A0AAU3CXR3-F1
#
_entry.id   AF-A0AAU3CXR3-F1
#
_cell.length_a   1.000
_cell.length_b   1.000
_cell.length_c   1.000
_cell.angle_alpha   90.00
_cell.angle_beta   90.00
_cell.angle_gamma   90.00
#
_symmetry.space_group_name_H-M   'P 1'
#
loop_
_entity.id
_entity.type
_entity.pdbx_description
1 polymer ?
#
loop_
_entity_poly.entity_id
_entity_poly.type
_entity_poly.pdbx_seq_one_letter_code
_entity_poly.pdbx_strand_id
1 'polypeptide(L)'
;MSLSIRNQLPGTVTAVQPGEVMATVKIRLDGGQDLTAAITLEAVNQLALTAGTAVRALVKSTEVSLATARLAGLSIRNQLTGTITGLVTGGVMASVKISMDGGELTAVITKEAAEDLGLFVGSDAVALIKATEVSLATT
;
A
#
# COMPACT_ATOMS: atom_id res chain seq x y z
N MET A 1 18.96 4.94 5.46
CA MET A 1 19.04 3.51 5.07
C MET A 1 18.39 3.35 3.70
N SER A 2 19.03 2.66 2.75
CA SER A 2 18.46 2.38 1.42
C SER A 2 17.71 1.05 1.43
N LEU A 3 16.42 1.08 1.11
CA LEU A 3 15.59 -0.12 0.99
C LEU A 3 15.20 -0.35 -0.48
N SER A 4 15.11 -1.62 -0.90
CA SER A 4 14.61 -1.98 -2.22
C SER A 4 13.07 -1.88 -2.34
N ILE A 5 12.37 -1.69 -1.22
CA ILE A 5 10.93 -1.46 -1.17
C ILE A 5 10.62 -0.15 -1.88
N ARG A 6 9.85 -0.21 -2.97
CA ARG A 6 9.53 0.95 -3.81
C ARG A 6 8.49 1.86 -3.18
N ASN A 7 7.47 1.28 -2.54
CA ASN A 7 6.40 2.05 -1.93
C ASN A 7 6.79 2.35 -0.50
N GLN A 8 7.12 3.61 -0.23
CA GLN A 8 7.48 4.10 1.09
C GLN A 8 6.64 5.33 1.40
N LEU A 9 5.40 5.09 1.81
CA LEU A 9 4.33 6.07 1.92
C LEU A 9 4.37 6.72 3.31
N PRO A 10 4.64 8.03 3.43
CA PRO A 10 4.62 8.71 4.72
C PRO A 10 3.19 8.83 5.26
N GLY A 11 3.08 8.78 6.58
CA GLY A 11 1.81 8.97 7.26
C GLY A 11 1.97 9.02 8.78
N THR A 12 0.84 9.19 9.45
CA THR A 12 0.77 9.25 10.91
C THR A 12 -0.15 8.17 11.43
N VAL A 13 0.29 7.43 12.44
CA VAL A 13 -0.55 6.45 13.13
C VAL A 13 -1.74 7.15 13.77
N THR A 14 -2.95 6.69 13.47
CA THR A 14 -4.19 7.24 14.05
C THR A 14 -4.74 6.35 15.17
N ALA A 15 -4.51 5.04 15.10
CA ALA A 15 -4.90 4.10 16.14
C ALA A 15 -4.05 2.83 16.09
N VAL A 16 -3.86 2.20 17.25
CA VAL A 16 -3.26 0.87 17.40
C VAL A 16 -4.25 0.00 18.15
N GLN A 17 -4.60 -1.14 17.56
CA GLN A 17 -5.43 -2.16 18.17
C GLN A 17 -4.58 -3.41 18.42
N PRO A 18 -4.08 -3.61 19.65
CA PRO A 18 -3.30 -4.79 19.98
C PRO A 18 -4.19 -6.04 20.03
N GLY A 19 -3.66 -7.16 19.55
CA GLY A 19 -4.13 -8.51 19.81
C GLY A 19 -3.03 -9.33 20.50
N GLU A 20 -3.24 -10.64 20.68
CA GLU A 20 -2.30 -11.48 21.43
C GLU A 20 -0.93 -11.64 20.73
N VAL A 21 -0.94 -11.89 19.42
CA VAL A 21 0.28 -12.08 18.61
C VAL A 21 0.44 -10.97 17.58
N MET A 22 -0.67 -10.55 16.98
CA MET A 22 -0.74 -9.52 15.95
C MET A 22 -1.44 -8.28 16.48
N ALA A 23 -1.13 -7.14 15.89
CA ALA A 23 -1.81 -5.87 16.13
C ALA A 23 -2.22 -5.24 14.79
N THR A 24 -3.36 -4.56 14.79
CA THR A 24 -3.80 -3.75 13.66
C THR A 24 -3.44 -2.30 13.92
N VAL A 25 -2.75 -1.66 12.97
CA VAL A 25 -2.34 -0.25 13.04
C VAL A 25 -3.04 0.52 11.93
N LYS A 26 -3.78 1.57 12.30
CA LYS A 26 -4.42 2.52 11.38
C LYS A 26 -3.52 3.72 11.16
N ILE A 27 -3.38 4.14 9.91
CA ILE A 27 -2.46 5.21 9.50
C ILE A 27 -3.22 6.14 8.56
N ARG A 28 -3.16 7.45 8.82
CA ARG A 28 -3.54 8.48 7.86
C ARG A 28 -2.30 8.79 7.03
N LEU A 29 -2.33 8.48 5.74
CA LEU A 29 -1.27 8.87 4.81
C LEU A 29 -1.32 10.39 4.62
N ASP A 30 -0.19 11.01 4.27
CA ASP A 30 -0.08 12.46 4.07
C ASP A 30 -1.04 12.97 2.97
N GLY A 31 -1.36 12.10 2.02
CA GLY A 31 -2.37 12.32 0.97
C GLY A 31 -3.83 12.22 1.40
N GLY A 32 -4.09 12.06 2.70
CA GLY A 32 -5.44 11.98 3.25
C GLY A 32 -6.08 10.59 3.19
N GLN A 33 -5.53 9.63 2.44
CA GLN A 33 -6.06 8.25 2.41
C GLN A 33 -5.72 7.46 3.69
N ASP A 34 -6.58 6.53 4.07
CA ASP A 34 -6.36 5.64 5.22
C ASP A 34 -5.69 4.33 4.79
N LEU A 35 -4.71 3.90 5.58
CA LEU A 35 -4.01 2.64 5.44
C LEU A 35 -4.11 1.83 6.74
N THR A 36 -4.20 0.52 6.60
CA THR A 36 -4.20 -0.45 7.69
C THR A 36 -3.01 -1.40 7.52
N ALA A 37 -2.16 -1.47 8.54
CA ALA A 37 -1.13 -2.49 8.66
C ALA A 37 -1.54 -3.53 9.72
N ALA A 38 -1.14 -4.78 9.51
CA ALA A 38 -1.27 -5.85 10.50
C ALA A 38 0.14 -6.42 10.73
N ILE A 39 0.74 -6.03 11.86
CA ILE A 39 2.13 -6.38 12.24
C ILE A 39 2.13 -7.12 13.58
N THR A 40 3.27 -7.69 13.99
CA THR A 40 3.35 -8.35 15.29
C THR A 40 3.17 -7.34 16.43
N LEU A 41 2.60 -7.80 17.55
CA LEU A 41 2.53 -6.98 18.76
C LEU A 41 3.94 -6.58 19.23
N GLU A 42 4.91 -7.48 19.06
CA GLU A 42 6.32 -7.20 19.34
C GLU A 42 6.84 -6.01 18.52
N ALA A 43 6.53 -5.94 17.22
CA ALA A 43 6.95 -4.83 16.37
C ALA A 43 6.29 -3.50 16.77
N VAL A 44 5.01 -3.53 17.17
CA VAL A 44 4.34 -2.34 17.74
C VAL A 44 5.10 -1.82 18.96
N ASN A 45 5.48 -2.73 19.87
CA ASN A 45 6.19 -2.37 21.10
C ASN A 45 7.61 -1.87 20.81
N GLN A 46 8.36 -2.56 19.94
CA GLN A 46 9.73 -2.19 19.56
C GLN A 46 9.80 -0.81 18.88
N LEU A 47 8.80 -0.51 18.04
CA LEU A 47 8.69 0.77 17.35
C LEU A 47 7.97 1.84 18.19
N ALA A 48 7.53 1.51 19.40
CA ALA A 48 6.75 2.39 20.28
C ALA A 48 5.57 3.07 19.57
N LEU A 49 4.85 2.33 18.72
CA LEU A 49 3.76 2.90 17.91
C LEU A 49 2.57 3.29 18.79
N THR A 50 2.17 4.55 18.71
CA THR A 50 0.99 5.10 19.36
C THR A 50 0.29 6.08 18.40
N ALA A 51 -0.92 6.53 18.74
CA ALA A 51 -1.57 7.58 17.95
C ALA A 51 -0.70 8.85 17.93
N GLY A 52 -0.47 9.40 16.75
CA GLY A 52 0.44 10.54 16.52
C GLY A 52 1.87 10.14 16.12
N THR A 53 2.27 8.87 16.22
CA THR A 53 3.59 8.43 15.76
C THR A 53 3.71 8.61 14.24
N ALA A 54 4.70 9.38 13.80
CA ALA A 54 5.06 9.51 12.39
C ALA A 54 5.73 8.22 11.90
N VAL A 55 5.26 7.70 10.77
CA VAL A 55 5.71 6.43 10.20
C VAL A 55 5.79 6.51 8.69
N ARG A 56 6.52 5.56 8.11
CA ARG A 56 6.46 5.24 6.69
C ARG A 56 5.94 3.82 6.52
N ALA A 57 4.86 3.70 5.78
CA ALA A 57 4.33 2.42 5.35
C ALA A 57 5.15 1.91 4.16
N LEU A 58 5.67 0.69 4.32
CA LEU A 58 6.57 0.04 3.39
C LEU A 58 5.83 -1.13 2.74
N VAL A 59 5.65 -1.09 1.42
CA VAL A 59 4.94 -2.12 0.66
C VAL A 59 5.77 -2.50 -0.57
N LYS A 60 6.07 -3.79 -0.75
CA LYS A 60 6.75 -4.25 -1.96
C LYS A 60 5.80 -4.12 -3.16
N SER A 61 6.33 -3.77 -4.32
CA SER A 61 5.49 -3.57 -5.52
C SER A 61 4.74 -4.83 -5.97
N THR A 62 5.27 -6.02 -5.67
CA THR A 62 4.63 -7.32 -5.97
C THR A 62 3.46 -7.64 -5.05
N GLU A 63 3.33 -6.93 -3.91
CA GLU A 63 2.22 -7.10 -2.96
C GLU A 63 1.09 -6.10 -3.18
N VAL A 64 1.14 -5.37 -4.30
CA VAL A 64 0.07 -4.47 -4.73
C VAL A 64 -0.66 -5.09 -5.90
N SER A 65 -1.90 -5.52 -5.66
CA SER A 65 -2.84 -5.89 -6.72
C SER A 65 -3.59 -4.66 -7.23
N LEU A 66 -4.14 -4.71 -8.45
CA LEU A 66 -4.88 -3.59 -9.04
C LEU A 66 -6.32 -3.99 -9.37
N ALA A 67 -7.23 -3.02 -9.22
CA ALA A 67 -8.59 -3.08 -9.75
C ALA A 67 -8.92 -1.75 -10.43
N THR A 68 -9.92 -1.75 -11.30
CA THR A 68 -10.40 -0.56 -12.02
C THR A 68 -11.46 0.23 -11.24
N ALA A 69 -11.96 -0.33 -10.13
CA ALA A 69 -12.92 0.31 -9.23
C ALA A 69 -12.78 -0.25 -7.82
N ARG A 70 -13.40 0.41 -6.84
CA ARG A 70 -13.50 -0.11 -5.47
C ARG A 70 -14.36 -1.37 -5.43
N LEU A 71 -13.93 -2.33 -4.63
CA LEU A 71 -14.56 -3.64 -4.52
C LEU A 71 -15.12 -3.86 -3.12
N ALA A 72 -16.30 -4.48 -3.04
CA ALA A 72 -16.91 -4.92 -1.78
C ALA A 72 -16.62 -6.41 -1.51
N GLY A 73 -16.75 -6.85 -0.26
CA GLY A 73 -16.64 -8.26 0.10
C GLY A 73 -15.22 -8.85 0.05
N LEU A 74 -14.17 -8.00 0.01
CA LEU A 74 -12.77 -8.44 0.04
C LEU A 74 -12.20 -8.44 1.47
N SER A 75 -11.29 -9.38 1.72
CA SER A 75 -10.44 -9.37 2.94
C SER A 75 -9.25 -8.40 2.83
N ILE A 76 -9.01 -7.83 1.64
CA ILE A 76 -7.99 -6.81 1.39
C ILE A 76 -8.46 -5.49 2.03
N ARG A 77 -7.73 -5.04 3.05
CA ARG A 77 -8.13 -3.89 3.89
C ARG A 77 -7.78 -2.54 3.29
N ASN A 78 -6.82 -2.49 2.38
CA ASN A 78 -6.34 -1.25 1.79
C ASN A 78 -6.78 -1.19 0.33
N GLN A 79 -7.52 -0.13 -0.01
CA GLN A 79 -7.97 0.19 -1.37
C GLN A 79 -7.62 1.65 -1.66
N LEU A 80 -6.34 1.87 -2.02
CA LEU A 80 -5.83 3.21 -2.29
C LEU A 80 -6.16 3.61 -3.72
N THR A 81 -6.86 4.72 -3.89
CA THR A 81 -7.25 5.22 -5.21
C THR A 81 -6.16 6.13 -5.79
N GLY A 82 -6.00 6.07 -7.11
CA GLY A 82 -5.11 6.96 -7.84
C GLY A 82 -5.29 6.82 -9.35
N THR A 83 -4.45 7.54 -10.09
CA THR A 83 -4.46 7.53 -11.56
C THR A 83 -3.14 6.95 -12.06
N ILE A 84 -3.20 6.10 -13.09
CA ILE A 84 -2.01 5.51 -13.68
C ILE A 84 -1.21 6.58 -14.42
N THR A 85 0.04 6.79 -14.02
CA THR A 85 0.97 7.76 -14.64
C THR A 85 2.04 7.07 -15.49
N GLY A 86 2.22 5.77 -15.34
CA GLY A 86 3.17 4.99 -16.11
C GLY A 86 2.82 3.52 -16.15
N LEU A 87 2.99 2.91 -17.32
CA LEU A 87 2.80 1.48 -17.54
C LEU A 87 3.93 0.97 -18.41
N VAL A 88 4.77 0.09 -17.86
CA VAL A 88 5.87 -0.54 -18.58
C VAL A 88 5.65 -2.04 -18.57
N THR A 89 5.36 -2.61 -19.72
CA THR A 89 5.21 -4.06 -19.90
C THR A 89 6.54 -4.68 -20.35
N GLY A 90 7.03 -5.65 -19.60
CA GLY A 90 8.09 -6.56 -20.01
C GLY A 90 7.52 -7.83 -20.63
N GLY A 91 8.32 -8.91 -20.67
CA GLY A 91 7.87 -10.19 -21.22
C GLY A 91 6.69 -10.81 -20.44
N VAL A 92 6.87 -10.99 -19.13
CA VAL A 92 5.87 -11.66 -18.24
C VAL A 92 5.24 -10.68 -17.24
N MET A 93 5.96 -9.61 -16.88
CA MET A 93 5.56 -8.69 -15.83
C MET A 93 5.30 -7.30 -16.39
N ALA A 94 4.40 -6.56 -15.76
CA ALA A 94 4.16 -5.15 -15.98
C ALA A 94 4.44 -4.36 -14.70
N SER A 95 5.15 -3.24 -14.84
CA SER A 95 5.33 -2.25 -13.78
C SER A 95 4.35 -1.11 -14.02
N VAL A 96 3.51 -0.82 -13.02
CA VAL A 96 2.48 0.22 -13.07
C VAL A 96 2.80 1.28 -12.01
N LYS A 97 2.91 2.52 -12.44
CA LYS A 97 3.03 3.70 -11.58
C LYS A 97 1.68 4.38 -11.44
N ILE A 98 1.32 4.69 -10.21
CA ILE A 98 0.02 5.24 -9.82
C ILE A 98 0.28 6.48 -9.00
N SER A 99 -0.15 7.63 -9.48
CA SER A 99 -0.17 8.86 -8.70
C SER A 99 -1.38 8.85 -7.79
N MET A 100 -1.14 9.18 -6.53
CA MET A 100 -2.16 9.39 -5.52
C MET A 100 -1.93 10.77 -4.91
N ASP A 101 -2.93 11.33 -4.25
CA ASP A 101 -2.68 12.47 -3.39
C ASP A 101 -1.59 12.11 -2.37
N GLY A 102 -0.60 13.00 -2.20
CA GLY A 102 0.51 12.81 -1.26
C GLY A 102 1.58 11.78 -1.68
N GLY A 103 1.55 11.19 -2.88
CA GLY A 103 2.66 10.34 -3.33
C GLY A 103 2.47 9.54 -4.62
N GLU A 104 3.45 8.70 -4.93
CA GLU A 104 3.40 7.72 -6.02
C GLU A 104 3.47 6.31 -5.42
N LEU A 105 2.70 5.39 -6.00
CA LEU A 105 2.73 3.97 -5.72
C LEU A 105 3.14 3.22 -6.99
N THR A 106 3.96 2.19 -6.82
CA THR A 106 4.35 1.26 -7.88
C THR A 106 3.82 -0.14 -7.57
N ALA A 107 3.04 -0.68 -8.50
CA ALA A 107 2.62 -2.08 -8.53
C ALA A 107 3.41 -2.85 -9.60
N VAL A 108 3.71 -4.12 -9.34
CA VAL A 108 4.27 -5.05 -10.31
C VAL A 108 3.31 -6.24 -10.40
N ILE A 109 2.61 -6.34 -11.52
CA ILE A 109 1.60 -7.37 -11.81
C ILE A 109 2.00 -8.16 -13.05
N THR A 110 1.28 -9.23 -13.39
CA THR A 110 1.51 -9.91 -14.67
C THR A 110 1.13 -9.00 -15.84
N LYS A 111 1.80 -9.18 -16.98
CA LYS A 111 1.46 -8.46 -18.20
C LYS A 111 0.01 -8.74 -18.59
N GLU A 112 -0.40 -10.01 -18.52
CA GLU A 112 -1.77 -10.45 -18.83
C GLU A 112 -2.80 -9.74 -17.94
N ALA A 113 -2.53 -9.58 -16.64
CA ALA A 113 -3.45 -8.85 -15.75
C ALA A 113 -3.58 -7.37 -16.11
N ALA A 114 -2.50 -6.72 -16.56
CA ALA A 114 -2.57 -5.34 -17.02
C ALA A 114 -3.41 -5.20 -18.30
N GLU A 115 -3.29 -6.17 -19.21
CA GLU A 115 -4.07 -6.24 -20.45
C GLU A 115 -5.55 -6.57 -20.19
N ASP A 116 -5.83 -7.57 -19.35
CA ASP A 116 -7.19 -7.99 -18.96
C ASP A 116 -7.96 -6.88 -18.24
N LEU A 117 -7.27 -6.10 -17.40
CA LEU A 117 -7.84 -4.93 -16.73
C LEU A 117 -7.96 -3.71 -17.66
N GLY A 118 -7.41 -3.76 -18.87
CA GLY A 118 -7.43 -2.66 -19.83
C GLY A 118 -6.72 -1.41 -19.33
N LEU A 119 -5.61 -1.56 -18.60
CA LEU A 119 -4.91 -0.43 -17.98
C LEU A 119 -4.20 0.43 -19.04
N PHE A 120 -4.29 1.75 -18.90
CA PHE A 120 -3.53 2.69 -19.72
C PHE A 120 -3.16 3.94 -18.91
N VAL A 121 -2.14 4.69 -19.36
CA VAL A 121 -1.76 5.94 -18.69
C VAL A 121 -2.92 6.94 -18.76
N GLY A 122 -3.33 7.46 -17.61
CA GLY A 122 -4.48 8.33 -17.44
C GLY A 122 -5.75 7.64 -16.96
N SER A 123 -5.81 6.30 -16.92
CA SER A 123 -6.94 5.59 -16.33
C SER A 123 -6.88 5.59 -14.81
N ASP A 124 -8.04 5.59 -14.16
CA ASP A 124 -8.14 5.39 -12.72
C ASP A 124 -7.80 3.94 -12.33
N ALA A 125 -7.23 3.78 -11.13
CA ALA A 125 -6.91 2.49 -10.56
C ALA A 125 -7.08 2.50 -9.03
N VAL A 126 -7.34 1.31 -8.50
CA VAL A 126 -7.39 1.05 -7.06
C VAL A 126 -6.30 0.05 -6.71
N ALA A 127 -5.32 0.49 -5.94
CA ALA A 127 -4.27 -0.34 -5.38
C ALA A 127 -4.80 -1.11 -4.16
N LEU A 128 -4.79 -2.42 -4.29
CA LEU A 128 -5.28 -3.40 -3.33
C LEU A 128 -4.10 -4.01 -2.57
N ILE A 129 -4.01 -3.73 -1.27
CA ILE A 129 -2.90 -4.21 -0.43
C ILE A 129 -3.45 -4.91 0.80
N LYS A 130 -3.06 -6.15 1.04
CA LYS A 130 -3.45 -6.87 2.26
C LYS A 130 -2.72 -6.25 3.45
N ALA A 131 -3.40 -6.11 4.59
CA ALA A 131 -2.82 -5.44 5.76
C ALA A 131 -1.51 -6.10 6.26
N THR A 132 -1.35 -7.41 6.04
CA THR A 132 -0.15 -8.17 6.40
C THR A 132 1.06 -7.88 5.52
N GLU A 133 0.88 -7.25 4.36
CA GLU A 133 1.96 -6.89 3.43
C GLU A 133 2.44 -5.44 3.61
N VAL A 134 2.00 -4.79 4.69
CA VAL A 134 2.41 -3.45 5.08
C VAL A 134 3.35 -3.54 6.28
N SER A 135 4.62 -3.23 6.06
CA SER A 135 5.58 -3.03 7.15
C SER A 135 5.63 -1.55 7.54
N LEU A 136 6.00 -1.25 8.78
CA LEU A 136 6.13 0.12 9.28
C LEU A 136 7.57 0.40 9.68
N ALA A 137 8.05 1.59 9.36
CA ALA A 137 9.25 2.17 9.92
C ALA A 137 8.90 3.51 10.56
N THR A 138 9.39 3.75 11.78
CA THR A 138 9.33 5.08 12.40
C THR A 138 10.30 6.02 11.72
N THR A 139 9.89 7.28 11.54
CA THR A 139 10.71 8.35 10.97
C THR A 139 11.41 9.17 12.04
#